data_AF-A0A0A0UWF1-F1
#
_entry.id   AF-A0A0A0UWF1-F1
#
_cell.length_a   1.000
_cell.length_b   1.000
_cell.length_c   1.000
_cell.angle_alpha   90.00
_cell.angle_beta   90.00
_cell.angle_gamma   90.00
#
_symmetry.space_group_name_H-M   'P 1'
#
loop_
_entity.id
_entity.type
_entity.pdbx_description
1 polymer ?
#
loop_
_entity_poly.entity_id
_entity_poly.type
_entity_poly.pdbx_seq_one_letter_code
_entity_poly.pdbx_strand_id
1 'polypeptide(L)'
;MSKKSIDARRSRVYYPNSKELQRLSRLHSTLTRIAVDKKQGIISHDKAIDKATAATAKLMTAEQLKKINNALPVTRIWTLCNNGWIREAADSMLVTFPGLKKKWQSS
;
A
#
# COMPACT_ATOMS: atom_id res chain seq x y z
N MET A 1 30.13 -18.43 23.41
CA MET A 1 29.62 -18.52 22.03
C MET A 1 28.11 -18.28 22.05
N SER A 2 27.63 -17.10 21.64
CA SER A 2 26.22 -16.70 21.82
C SER A 2 25.39 -17.04 20.57
N LYS A 3 24.37 -17.92 20.76
CA LYS A 3 23.37 -18.33 19.77
C LYS A 3 22.43 -17.16 19.43
N LYS A 4 22.85 -16.22 18.58
CA LYS A 4 21.99 -15.13 18.07
C LYS A 4 21.96 -15.03 16.54
N SER A 5 22.11 -16.16 15.84
CA SER A 5 22.25 -16.20 14.38
C SER A 5 21.12 -16.92 13.63
N ILE A 6 19.89 -17.01 14.18
CA ILE A 6 18.78 -17.70 13.49
C ILE A 6 17.41 -17.02 13.75
N ASP A 7 17.32 -15.70 13.73
CA ASP A 7 15.99 -15.01 13.76
C ASP A 7 15.82 -13.93 12.67
N ALA A 8 16.78 -13.80 11.74
CA ALA A 8 16.75 -12.79 10.67
C ALA A 8 15.91 -13.18 9.44
N ARG A 9 15.30 -14.38 9.42
CA ARG A 9 14.43 -14.86 8.33
C ARG A 9 12.99 -15.15 8.78
N ARG A 10 12.55 -14.61 9.92
CA ARG A 10 11.13 -14.58 10.26
C ARG A 10 10.42 -13.64 9.31
N SER A 11 9.61 -14.21 8.42
CA SER A 11 8.53 -13.59 7.66
C SER A 11 8.08 -12.26 8.29
N ARG A 12 8.52 -11.14 7.70
CA ARG A 12 8.12 -9.79 8.14
C ARG A 12 6.69 -9.52 7.67
N VAL A 13 5.75 -10.27 8.22
CA VAL A 13 4.33 -9.89 8.17
C VAL A 13 4.26 -8.57 8.93
N TYR A 14 4.01 -7.48 8.20
CA TYR A 14 3.82 -6.17 8.82
C TYR A 14 2.45 -6.19 9.52
N TYR A 15 2.47 -5.95 10.83
CA TYR A 15 1.29 -5.90 11.69
C TYR A 15 0.99 -4.43 12.06
N PRO A 16 0.24 -3.70 11.21
CA PRO A 16 -0.13 -2.32 11.51
C PRO A 16 -1.02 -2.26 12.75
N ASN A 17 -0.83 -1.23 13.57
CA ASN A 17 -1.72 -0.92 14.68
C ASN A 17 -3.09 -0.44 14.19
N SER A 18 -4.05 -0.23 15.09
CA SER A 18 -5.43 0.14 14.74
C SER A 18 -5.53 1.46 13.94
N LYS A 19 -4.71 2.46 14.27
CA LYS A 19 -4.66 3.76 13.55
C LYS A 19 -4.05 3.58 12.16
N GLU A 20 -2.99 2.79 12.03
CA GLU A 20 -2.36 2.46 10.76
C GLU A 20 -3.31 1.65 9.86
N LEU A 21 -4.02 0.65 10.41
CA LEU A 21 -5.05 -0.10 9.70
C LEU A 21 -6.17 0.80 9.17
N GLN A 22 -6.60 1.81 9.95
CA GLN A 22 -7.60 2.76 9.48
C GLN A 22 -7.06 3.62 8.32
N ARG A 23 -5.80 4.06 8.39
CA ARG A 23 -5.15 4.81 7.31
C ARG A 23 -4.99 3.95 6.05
N LEU A 24 -4.60 2.69 6.20
CA LEU A 24 -4.49 1.73 5.10
C LEU A 24 -5.87 1.42 4.49
N SER A 25 -6.92 1.31 5.30
CA SER A 25 -8.29 1.15 4.82
C SER A 25 -8.76 2.33 3.99
N ARG A 26 -8.46 3.56 4.44
CA ARG A 26 -8.79 4.77 3.67
C ARG A 26 -7.99 4.82 2.37
N LEU A 27 -6.72 4.43 2.39
CA LEU A 27 -5.91 4.35 1.18
C LEU A 27 -6.49 3.33 0.19
N HIS A 28 -6.82 2.12 0.64
CA HIS A 28 -7.43 1.09 -0.21
C HIS A 28 -8.71 1.57 -0.89
N SER A 29 -9.64 2.18 -0.13
CA SER A 29 -10.86 2.76 -0.70
C SER A 29 -10.56 3.89 -1.69
N THR A 30 -9.55 4.71 -1.40
CA THR A 30 -9.13 5.82 -2.27
C THR A 30 -8.58 5.29 -3.59
N LEU A 31 -7.66 4.32 -3.56
CA LEU A 31 -7.08 3.70 -4.76
C LEU A 31 -8.15 2.99 -5.58
N THR A 32 -9.07 2.28 -4.93
CA THR A 32 -10.21 1.64 -5.61
C THR A 32 -11.06 2.67 -6.35
N ARG A 33 -11.41 3.79 -5.71
CA ARG A 33 -12.17 4.87 -6.36
C ARG A 33 -11.41 5.48 -7.52
N ILE A 34 -10.13 5.78 -7.36
CA ILE A 34 -9.28 6.34 -8.44
C ILE A 34 -9.22 5.38 -9.63
N ALA A 35 -9.08 4.07 -9.39
CA ALA A 35 -9.07 3.07 -10.44
C ALA A 35 -10.42 3.02 -11.20
N VAL A 36 -11.55 3.13 -10.48
CA VAL A 36 -12.88 3.22 -11.09
C VAL A 36 -13.02 4.51 -11.91
N ASP A 37 -12.68 5.67 -11.34
CA ASP A 37 -12.75 6.96 -12.03
C ASP A 37 -11.90 6.97 -13.31
N LYS A 38 -10.69 6.38 -13.26
CA LYS A 38 -9.81 6.18 -14.42
C LYS A 38 -10.47 5.29 -15.48
N LYS A 39 -11.05 4.16 -15.07
CA LYS A 39 -11.72 3.21 -15.97
C LYS A 39 -12.95 3.82 -16.65
N GLN A 40 -13.67 4.69 -15.94
CA GLN A 40 -14.85 5.40 -16.44
C GLN A 40 -14.52 6.64 -17.27
N GLY A 41 -13.23 7.01 -17.38
CA GLY A 41 -12.80 8.21 -18.10
C GLY A 41 -13.11 9.53 -17.37
N ILE A 42 -13.51 9.49 -16.10
CA ILE A 42 -13.77 10.68 -15.27
C ILE A 42 -12.47 11.46 -15.03
N ILE A 43 -11.34 10.75 -14.93
CA ILE A 43 -10.01 11.32 -14.82
C ILE A 43 -9.06 10.70 -15.85
N SER A 44 -8.11 11.49 -16.34
CA SER A 44 -7.05 11.00 -17.23
C SER A 44 -6.12 10.03 -16.53
N HIS A 45 -5.37 9.25 -17.33
CA HIS A 45 -4.37 8.31 -16.84
C HIS A 45 -3.35 8.98 -15.90
N ASP A 46 -2.76 10.10 -16.32
CA ASP A 46 -1.74 10.81 -15.55
C ASP A 46 -2.32 11.39 -14.25
N LYS A 47 -3.53 11.96 -14.31
CA LYS A 47 -4.23 12.48 -13.13
C LYS A 47 -4.57 11.37 -12.14
N ALA A 48 -4.82 10.15 -12.63
CA ALA A 48 -5.03 8.99 -11.76
C ALA A 48 -3.73 8.56 -11.08
N ILE A 49 -2.61 8.54 -11.81
CA ILE A 49 -1.27 8.28 -11.25
C ILE A 49 -0.95 9.28 -10.15
N ASP A 50 -1.05 10.57 -10.44
CA ASP A 50 -0.71 11.65 -9.48
C ASP A 50 -1.55 11.55 -8.20
N LYS A 51 -2.86 11.31 -8.33
CA LYS A 51 -3.74 11.14 -7.17
C LYS A 51 -3.36 9.90 -6.36
N ALA A 52 -3.04 8.79 -7.02
CA ALA A 52 -2.72 7.53 -6.37
C ALA A 52 -1.36 7.56 -5.66
N THR A 53 -0.34 8.12 -6.30
CA THR A 53 1.00 8.30 -5.71
C THR A 53 0.96 9.28 -4.55
N ALA A 54 0.25 10.42 -4.68
CA ALA A 54 0.08 11.39 -3.60
C ALA A 54 -0.68 10.80 -2.39
N ALA A 55 -1.73 9.99 -2.64
CA ALA A 55 -2.45 9.31 -1.57
C ALA A 55 -1.55 8.31 -0.83
N THR A 56 -0.72 7.58 -1.56
CA THR A 56 0.19 6.58 -0.99
C THR A 56 1.35 7.23 -0.22
N ALA A 57 1.90 8.34 -0.74
CA ALA A 57 2.99 9.08 -0.12
C ALA A 57 2.64 9.62 1.28
N LYS A 58 1.35 9.90 1.56
CA LYS A 58 0.87 10.29 2.90
C LYS A 58 1.07 9.23 3.99
N LEU A 59 1.35 7.99 3.61
CA LEU A 59 1.65 6.89 4.53
C LEU A 59 3.15 6.59 4.65
N MET A 60 3.99 7.30 3.90
CA MET A 60 5.42 7.08 3.85
C MET A 60 6.15 8.21 4.57
N THR A 61 7.26 7.90 5.23
CA THR A 61 8.22 8.93 5.66
C THR A 61 9.03 9.43 4.45
N ALA A 62 9.59 10.63 4.56
CA ALA A 62 10.44 11.19 3.50
C ALA A 62 11.64 10.29 3.15
N GLU A 63 12.17 9.56 4.12
CA GLU A 63 13.27 8.60 3.92
C GLU A 63 12.81 7.34 3.19
N GLN A 64 11.58 6.89 3.42
CA GLN A 64 10.97 5.77 2.70
C GLN A 64 10.64 6.13 1.25
N LEU A 65 10.30 7.39 0.97
CA LEU A 65 10.14 7.89 -0.40
C LEU A 65 11.47 7.95 -1.15
N LYS A 66 12.56 8.32 -0.46
CA LYS A 66 13.91 8.38 -1.04
C LYS A 66 14.54 7.00 -1.25
N LYS A 67 14.20 6.02 -0.40
CA LYS A 67 14.68 4.64 -0.49
C LYS A 67 13.56 3.78 -1.06
N ILE A 68 13.47 3.67 -2.38
CA ILE A 68 12.62 2.67 -3.07
C ILE A 68 13.27 1.30 -2.87
N ASN A 69 13.24 0.83 -1.63
CA ASN A 69 13.62 -0.53 -1.29
C ASN A 69 12.31 -1.31 -1.23
N ASN A 70 12.10 -2.21 -2.20
CA ASN A 70 10.91 -3.07 -2.32
C ASN A 70 10.67 -3.97 -1.09
N ALA A 71 11.54 -3.88 -0.08
CA ALA A 71 11.43 -4.52 1.23
C ALA A 71 10.32 -3.93 2.12
N LEU A 72 9.83 -2.72 1.87
CA LEU A 72 8.71 -2.15 2.63
C LEU A 72 7.37 -2.34 1.90
N PRO A 73 6.33 -2.82 2.59
CA PRO A 73 4.98 -2.98 2.04
C PRO A 73 4.43 -1.77 1.28
N VAL A 74 4.61 -0.56 1.81
CA VAL A 74 4.02 0.66 1.28
C VAL A 74 4.77 1.18 0.05
N THR A 75 6.10 1.00 -0.05
CA THR A 75 6.87 1.36 -1.27
C THR A 75 6.39 0.52 -2.46
N ARG A 76 6.09 -0.77 -2.27
CA ARG A 76 5.54 -1.61 -3.34
C ARG A 76 4.21 -1.07 -3.86
N ILE A 77 3.31 -0.64 -2.96
CA ILE A 77 2.03 -0.02 -3.35
C ILE A 77 2.29 1.27 -4.13
N TRP A 78 3.22 2.10 -3.67
CA TRP A 78 3.58 3.35 -4.35
C TRP A 78 4.12 3.10 -5.76
N THR A 79 5.00 2.11 -5.96
CA THR A 79 5.52 1.74 -7.28
C THR A 79 4.43 1.30 -8.24
N LEU A 80 3.46 0.51 -7.76
CA LEU A 80 2.30 0.11 -8.59
C LEU A 80 1.46 1.32 -9.01
N CYS A 81 1.20 2.25 -8.08
CA CYS A 81 0.51 3.51 -8.37
C CYS A 81 1.28 4.35 -9.39
N ASN A 82 2.61 4.46 -9.25
CA ASN A 82 3.47 5.24 -10.14
C ASN A 82 3.51 4.66 -11.57
N ASN A 83 3.38 3.34 -11.71
CA ASN A 83 3.29 2.66 -13.01
C ASN A 83 1.86 2.68 -13.60
N GLY A 84 0.90 3.32 -12.94
CA GLY A 84 -0.49 3.39 -13.38
C GLY A 84 -1.32 2.13 -13.11
N TRP A 85 -0.78 1.15 -12.40
CA TRP A 85 -1.44 -0.11 -12.00
C TRP A 85 -2.20 0.06 -10.69
N ILE A 86 -3.13 1.02 -10.69
CA ILE A 86 -3.80 1.51 -9.48
C ILE A 86 -4.75 0.47 -8.90
N ARG A 87 -5.37 -0.36 -9.76
CA ARG A 87 -6.27 -1.42 -9.30
C ARG A 87 -5.47 -2.54 -8.64
N GLU A 88 -4.38 -2.94 -9.26
CA GLU A 88 -3.43 -3.93 -8.77
C GLU A 88 -2.77 -3.46 -7.48
N ALA A 89 -2.51 -2.15 -7.34
CA ALA A 89 -2.06 -1.55 -6.10
C ALA A 89 -3.08 -1.77 -4.96
N ALA A 90 -4.36 -1.51 -5.21
CA ALA A 90 -5.42 -1.75 -4.23
C ALA A 90 -5.54 -3.24 -3.86
N ASP A 91 -5.58 -4.13 -4.84
CA ASP A 91 -5.72 -5.57 -4.61
C ASP A 91 -4.48 -6.14 -3.86
N SER A 92 -3.28 -5.65 -4.19
CA SER A 92 -2.03 -5.98 -3.48
C SER A 92 -2.06 -5.58 -2.00
N MET A 93 -2.77 -4.52 -1.63
CA MET A 93 -2.90 -4.13 -0.21
C MET A 93 -3.62 -5.20 0.62
N LEU A 94 -4.60 -5.91 0.06
CA LEU A 94 -5.33 -6.96 0.78
C LEU A 94 -4.45 -8.18 1.07
N VAL A 95 -3.48 -8.45 0.19
CA VAL A 95 -2.49 -9.52 0.37
C VAL A 95 -1.38 -9.08 1.33
N THR A 96 -0.92 -7.84 1.17
CA THR A 96 0.22 -7.29 1.92
C THR A 96 -0.14 -6.96 3.37
N PHE A 97 -1.39 -6.57 3.63
CA PHE A 97 -1.88 -6.18 4.95
C PHE A 97 -3.03 -7.10 5.40
N PRO A 98 -2.76 -8.30 5.96
CA PRO A 98 -3.79 -9.27 6.29
C PRO A 98 -4.83 -8.77 7.32
N GLY A 99 -4.46 -7.82 8.19
CA GLY A 99 -5.40 -7.16 9.10
C GLY A 99 -6.45 -6.30 8.39
N LEU A 100 -6.15 -5.84 7.16
CA LEU A 100 -7.06 -5.08 6.32
C LEU A 100 -8.19 -5.99 5.79
N LYS A 101 -7.83 -7.20 5.34
CA LYS A 101 -8.77 -8.22 4.84
C LYS A 101 -9.78 -8.63 5.92
N LYS A 102 -9.34 -8.85 7.16
CA LYS A 102 -10.23 -9.21 8.28
C LYS A 102 -11.27 -8.14 8.57
N LYS A 103 -10.89 -6.85 8.51
CA LYS A 103 -11.81 -5.75 8.75
C LYS A 103 -12.87 -5.64 7.67
N TRP A 104 -12.50 -5.86 6.40
CA TRP A 104 -13.43 -5.86 5.27
C TRP A 104 -14.37 -7.07 5.24
N GLN A 105 -13.97 -8.21 5.80
CA GLN A 105 -14.83 -9.39 5.93
C GLN A 105 -15.79 -9.33 7.12
N SER A 106 -15.60 -8.37 8.04
CA SER A 106 -16.40 -8.21 9.26
C SER A 106 -17.34 -6.98 9.20
N SER A 107 -17.45 -6.34 8.04
CA SER A 107 -18.38 -5.22 7.75
C SER A 107 -19.26 -5.60 6.58
#